data_AF-A0A815P2B6-F1
#
_entry.id   AF-A0A815P2B6-F1
#
_cell.length_a   1.000
_cell.length_b   1.000
_cell.length_c   1.000
_cell.angle_alpha   90.00
_cell.angle_beta   90.00
_cell.angle_gamma   90.00
#
_symmetry.space_group_name_H-M   'P 1'
#
loop_
_entity.id
_entity.type
_entity.pdbx_description
1 polymer ?
#
loop_
_entity_poly.entity_id
_entity_poly.type
_entity_poly.pdbx_seq_one_letter_code
_entity_poly.pdbx_strand_id
1 'polypeptide(L)'
;MENQNLSHSLIKNPSIYFLPGVTSQSIDTCFRLLKDNHEHHHVFFNKEHAFHNHTSHHLLAALGFGASSTVLERIYDEQKKQQMPIEPLHKKDEFDVKKCLGNDNYYHDYLEFFRNELESKKYENNIDEMIEDYLFNKDYLVHFLSGAFHSFIHLGYALEFQSKLMAIEGLAMASVDQVSVQPVLEH
;
A
#
# COMPACT_ATOMS: atom_id res chain seq x y z
N MET A 1 -26.55 0.69 14.51
CA MET A 1 -25.61 -0.43 14.63
C MET A 1 -24.23 0.21 14.58
N GLU A 2 -23.57 0.20 15.73
CA GLU A 2 -22.48 1.11 16.10
C GLU A 2 -21.17 0.82 15.36
N ASN A 3 -20.50 1.91 14.98
CA ASN A 3 -19.12 1.97 14.52
C ASN A 3 -18.21 1.15 15.45
N GLN A 4 -17.69 0.03 14.95
CA GLN A 4 -16.59 -0.67 15.61
C GLN A 4 -15.28 0.03 15.27
N ASN A 5 -14.68 0.57 16.33
CA ASN A 5 -13.40 1.26 16.41
C ASN A 5 -12.28 0.54 15.64
N LEU A 6 -11.77 1.19 14.60
CA LEU A 6 -10.47 0.92 13.96
C LEU A 6 -9.26 1.45 14.78
N SER A 7 -9.46 1.82 16.05
CA SER A 7 -8.50 2.68 16.76
C SER A 7 -7.46 1.98 17.64
N HIS A 8 -7.36 0.65 17.65
CA HIS A 8 -6.29 -0.01 18.41
C HIS A 8 -5.73 -1.22 17.67
N SER A 9 -4.39 -1.21 17.49
CA SER A 9 -3.54 -2.34 17.08
C SER A 9 -3.47 -2.67 15.57
N LEU A 10 -2.87 -1.78 14.76
CA LEU A 10 -2.35 -2.14 13.42
C LEU A 10 -0.81 -2.01 13.27
N ILE A 11 -0.08 -1.58 14.30
CA ILE A 11 1.37 -1.83 14.45
C ILE A 11 1.50 -2.64 15.75
N LYS A 12 1.83 -3.93 15.65
CA LYS A 12 1.98 -4.81 16.84
C LYS A 12 3.37 -4.79 17.45
N ASN A 13 4.36 -4.21 16.78
CA ASN A 13 5.71 -4.07 17.31
C ASN A 13 6.27 -2.71 16.89
N PRO A 14 6.97 -1.98 17.77
CA PRO A 14 7.84 -0.92 17.27
C PRO A 14 8.78 -1.57 16.24
N SER A 15 8.83 -1.01 15.02
CA SER A 15 9.86 -1.38 14.07
C SER A 15 11.20 -1.38 14.82
N ILE A 16 12.05 -2.38 14.56
CA ILE A 16 13.40 -2.45 15.14
C ILE A 16 14.27 -1.22 14.81
N TYR A 17 13.76 -0.31 13.96
CA TYR A 17 14.41 0.92 13.52
C TYR A 17 13.79 2.22 14.04
N PHE A 18 12.88 2.18 15.02
CA PHE A 18 12.42 3.42 15.67
C PHE A 18 13.58 4.11 16.40
N LEU A 19 14.04 5.22 15.81
CA LEU A 19 15.01 6.10 16.43
C LEU A 19 14.36 6.88 17.60
N PRO A 20 15.17 7.43 18.52
CA PRO A 20 14.66 8.31 19.55
C PRO A 20 13.82 9.45 18.95
N GLY A 21 12.63 9.70 19.53
CA GLY A 21 11.71 10.75 19.05
C GLY A 21 10.35 10.23 18.59
N VAL A 22 10.21 8.92 18.33
CA VAL A 22 8.91 8.30 18.06
C VAL A 22 8.03 8.36 19.32
N THR A 23 6.80 8.82 19.16
CA THR A 23 5.80 8.93 20.22
C THR A 23 4.49 8.28 19.79
N SER A 24 3.61 7.90 20.73
CA SER A 24 2.26 7.43 20.38
C SER A 24 1.52 8.44 19.50
N GLN A 25 1.68 9.74 19.79
CA GLN A 25 1.05 10.81 19.02
C GLN A 25 1.54 10.86 17.56
N SER A 26 2.84 10.71 17.32
CA SER A 26 3.38 10.70 15.95
C SER A 26 3.00 9.42 15.20
N ILE A 27 2.94 8.28 15.89
CA ILE A 27 2.42 7.02 15.33
C ILE A 27 0.95 7.20 14.90
N ASP A 28 0.08 7.68 15.79
CA ASP A 28 -1.34 7.89 15.49
C ASP A 28 -1.55 8.89 14.34
N THR A 29 -0.71 9.93 14.30
CA THR A 29 -0.73 10.91 13.20
C THR A 29 -0.32 10.25 11.88
N CYS A 30 0.77 9.49 11.86
CA CYS A 30 1.21 8.78 10.66
C CYS A 30 0.10 7.85 10.14
N PHE A 31 -0.53 7.08 11.02
CA PHE A 31 -1.63 6.19 10.63
C PHE A 31 -2.82 6.95 10.04
N ARG A 32 -3.23 8.03 10.67
CA ARG A 32 -4.33 8.87 10.16
C ARG A 32 -4.02 9.38 8.76
N LEU A 33 -2.79 9.81 8.51
CA LEU A 33 -2.36 10.34 7.21
C LEU A 33 -2.23 9.24 6.15
N LEU A 34 -1.72 8.06 6.52
CA LEU A 34 -1.70 6.88 5.63
C LEU A 34 -3.11 6.46 5.22
N LYS A 35 -4.04 6.43 6.17
CA LYS A 35 -5.45 6.14 5.90
C LYS A 35 -6.08 7.18 4.98
N ASP A 36 -5.82 8.47 5.24
CA ASP A 36 -6.31 9.54 4.37
C ASP A 36 -5.73 9.42 2.95
N ASN A 37 -4.46 9.06 2.81
CA ASN A 37 -3.85 8.80 1.51
C ASN A 37 -4.53 7.63 0.79
N HIS A 38 -4.73 6.51 1.48
CA HIS A 38 -5.38 5.30 0.97
C HIS A 38 -6.79 5.56 0.45
N GLU A 39 -7.58 6.35 1.19
CA GLU A 39 -8.99 6.58 0.89
C GLU A 39 -9.21 7.58 -0.25
N HIS A 40 -8.25 8.48 -0.49
CA HIS A 40 -8.48 9.61 -1.39
C HIS A 40 -7.55 9.65 -2.59
N HIS A 41 -6.40 8.97 -2.57
CA HIS A 41 -5.39 9.10 -3.61
C HIS A 41 -5.08 7.78 -4.31
N HIS A 42 -4.85 7.88 -5.61
CA HIS A 42 -4.37 6.75 -6.38
C HIS A 42 -2.91 6.43 -6.02
N VAL A 43 -2.48 5.20 -6.32
CA VAL A 43 -1.09 4.76 -6.17
C VAL A 43 -0.12 5.41 -7.17
N PHE A 44 -0.65 6.08 -8.18
CA PHE A 44 0.11 6.88 -9.13
C PHE A 44 -0.28 8.33 -8.93
N PHE A 45 0.61 9.27 -9.19
CA PHE A 45 0.25 10.68 -9.36
C PHE A 45 0.28 11.12 -10.83
N ASN A 46 0.85 10.27 -11.69
CA ASN A 46 0.81 10.41 -13.13
C ASN A 46 0.76 9.01 -13.77
N LYS A 47 -0.41 8.63 -14.29
CA LYS A 47 -0.63 7.34 -14.97
C LYS A 47 0.11 7.23 -16.31
N GLU A 48 0.24 8.33 -17.07
CA GLU A 48 0.89 8.34 -18.39
C GLU A 48 2.37 7.96 -18.32
N HIS A 49 3.04 8.33 -17.22
CA HIS A 49 4.45 8.03 -16.99
C HIS A 49 4.69 6.97 -15.89
N ALA A 50 3.61 6.36 -15.37
CA ALA A 50 3.65 5.42 -14.25
C ALA A 50 4.46 5.95 -13.05
N PHE A 51 4.24 7.21 -12.67
CA PHE A 51 4.91 7.80 -11.49
C PHE A 51 4.09 7.52 -10.23
N HIS A 52 4.70 6.79 -9.29
CA HIS A 52 4.09 6.34 -8.04
C HIS A 52 3.92 7.45 -7.01
N ASN A 53 2.83 7.37 -6.26
CA ASN A 53 2.58 8.17 -5.07
C ASN A 53 3.55 7.77 -3.95
N HIS A 54 4.47 8.67 -3.59
CA HIS A 54 5.50 8.41 -2.57
C HIS A 54 5.08 8.77 -1.14
N THR A 55 3.83 9.20 -0.94
CA THR A 55 3.34 9.72 0.35
C THR A 55 3.55 8.71 1.48
N SER A 56 3.12 7.45 1.28
CA SER A 56 3.23 6.40 2.29
C SER A 56 4.69 6.11 2.67
N HIS A 57 5.58 6.05 1.67
CA HIS A 57 7.01 5.83 1.90
C HIS A 57 7.64 6.96 2.72
N HIS A 58 7.33 8.22 2.38
CA HIS A 58 7.88 9.37 3.07
C HIS A 58 7.39 9.45 4.52
N LEU A 59 6.09 9.22 4.76
CA LEU A 59 5.52 9.21 6.11
C LEU A 59 6.15 8.13 7.00
N LEU A 60 6.26 6.90 6.51
CA LEU A 60 6.82 5.79 7.27
C LEU A 60 8.32 5.95 7.52
N ALA A 61 9.09 6.39 6.52
CA ALA A 61 10.50 6.72 6.70
C ALA A 61 10.70 7.82 7.75
N ALA A 62 9.95 8.92 7.63
CA ALA A 62 10.03 10.04 8.57
C ALA A 62 9.64 9.61 9.99
N LEU A 63 8.60 8.79 10.15
CA LEU A 63 8.23 8.20 11.43
C LEU A 63 9.38 7.36 11.99
N GLY A 64 9.98 6.48 11.19
CA GLY A 64 11.14 5.68 11.59
C GLY A 64 12.31 6.51 12.11
N PHE A 65 12.55 7.69 11.50
CA PHE A 65 13.56 8.66 11.93
C PHE A 65 13.13 9.57 13.10
N GLY A 66 11.99 9.31 13.74
CA GLY A 66 11.54 10.04 14.93
C GLY A 66 10.84 11.37 14.64
N ALA A 67 10.25 11.53 13.45
CA ALA A 67 9.47 12.73 13.12
C ALA A 67 8.28 12.94 14.08
N SER A 68 8.04 14.19 14.44
CA SER A 68 6.87 14.59 15.22
C SER A 68 5.61 14.65 14.36
N SER A 69 4.44 14.66 14.99
CA SER A 69 3.14 14.83 14.31
C SER A 69 3.12 16.05 13.37
N THR A 70 3.66 17.18 13.81
CA THR A 70 3.71 18.41 13.00
C THR A 70 4.58 18.25 11.75
N VAL A 71 5.67 17.47 11.83
CA VAL A 71 6.50 17.19 10.65
C VAL A 71 5.76 16.28 9.68
N LEU A 72 5.11 15.22 10.19
CA LEU A 72 4.32 14.30 9.39
C LEU A 72 3.15 14.99 8.67
N GLU A 73 2.44 15.88 9.35
CA GLU A 73 1.36 16.67 8.76
C GLU A 73 1.87 17.58 7.63
N ARG A 74 3.02 18.24 7.82
CA ARG A 74 3.64 19.05 6.77
C ARG A 74 4.07 18.22 5.57
N ILE A 75 4.65 17.03 5.81
CA ILE A 75 5.00 16.09 4.74
C ILE A 75 3.74 15.77 3.93
N TYR A 76 2.66 15.39 4.60
CA TYR A 76 1.41 15.04 3.93
C TYR A 76 0.80 16.22 3.16
N ASP A 77 0.77 17.41 3.77
CA ASP A 77 0.24 18.62 3.15
C ASP A 77 0.99 19.02 1.88
N GLU A 78 2.30 18.78 1.80
CA GLU A 78 3.08 18.99 0.59
C GLU A 78 2.88 17.87 -0.43
N GLN A 79 2.94 16.61 -0.02
CA GLN A 79 2.83 15.45 -0.92
C GLN A 79 1.46 15.41 -1.62
N LYS A 80 0.36 15.66 -0.90
CA LYS A 80 -1.01 15.56 -1.43
C LYS A 80 -1.31 16.53 -2.57
N LYS A 81 -0.54 17.62 -2.72
CA LYS A 81 -0.74 18.64 -3.77
C LYS A 81 -0.55 18.11 -5.19
N GLN A 82 0.24 17.04 -5.33
CA GLN A 82 0.59 16.46 -6.63
C GLN A 82 -0.17 15.15 -6.90
N GLN A 83 -0.80 14.56 -5.88
CA GLN A 83 -1.46 13.27 -6.00
C GLN A 83 -2.76 13.39 -6.81
N MET A 84 -3.10 12.32 -7.52
CA MET A 84 -4.38 12.22 -8.21
C MET A 84 -5.41 11.53 -7.31
N PRO A 85 -6.71 11.85 -7.46
CA PRO A 85 -7.75 11.19 -6.70
C PRO A 85 -7.85 9.71 -7.05
N ILE A 86 -8.29 8.89 -6.09
CA ILE A 86 -8.67 7.51 -6.36
C ILE A 86 -9.90 7.47 -7.28
N GLU A 87 -9.92 6.51 -8.20
CA GLU A 87 -11.03 6.29 -9.12
C GLU A 87 -12.15 5.50 -8.42
N PRO A 88 -13.43 5.66 -8.79
CA PRO A 88 -14.52 4.87 -8.21
C PRO A 88 -14.39 3.39 -8.59
N LEU A 89 -14.94 2.50 -7.75
CA LEU A 89 -15.03 1.07 -8.06
C LEU A 89 -15.84 0.83 -9.34
N HIS A 90 -15.40 -0.16 -10.11
CA HIS A 90 -16.14 -0.64 -11.27
C HIS A 90 -17.31 -1.53 -10.85
N LYS A 91 -18.19 -1.87 -11.80
CA LYS A 91 -19.20 -2.89 -11.51
C LYS A 91 -18.54 -4.26 -11.39
N LYS A 92 -19.16 -5.14 -10.59
CA LYS A 92 -18.61 -6.47 -10.31
C LYS A 92 -18.35 -7.32 -11.57
N ASP A 93 -19.13 -7.15 -12.63
CA ASP A 93 -18.97 -7.85 -13.91
C ASP A 93 -17.88 -7.25 -14.81
N GLU A 94 -17.39 -6.06 -14.50
CA GLU A 94 -16.34 -5.34 -15.23
C GLU A 94 -14.93 -5.66 -14.70
N PHE A 95 -14.82 -6.33 -13.54
CA PHE A 95 -13.55 -6.69 -12.90
C PHE A 95 -13.32 -8.20 -12.88
N ASP A 96 -12.25 -8.64 -13.55
CA ASP A 96 -11.73 -10.00 -13.50
C ASP A 96 -10.25 -9.93 -13.07
N VAL A 97 -9.96 -10.50 -11.89
CA VAL A 97 -8.66 -10.42 -11.22
C VAL A 97 -7.47 -10.78 -12.12
N LYS A 98 -7.66 -11.71 -13.09
CA LYS A 98 -6.58 -12.12 -13.99
C LYS A 98 -6.55 -11.29 -15.27
N LYS A 99 -7.70 -10.94 -15.84
CA LYS A 99 -7.75 -10.18 -17.10
C LYS A 99 -7.43 -8.70 -16.93
N CYS A 100 -7.68 -8.15 -15.74
CA CYS A 100 -7.41 -6.76 -15.41
C CYS A 100 -5.97 -6.52 -14.93
N LEU A 101 -5.14 -7.56 -14.85
CA LEU A 101 -3.78 -7.47 -14.33
C LEU A 101 -2.92 -6.59 -15.24
N GLY A 102 -2.19 -5.64 -14.64
CA GLY A 102 -1.37 -4.64 -15.33
C GLY A 102 -2.16 -3.44 -15.88
N ASN A 103 -3.45 -3.29 -15.53
CA ASN A 103 -4.28 -2.16 -15.94
C ASN A 103 -4.60 -1.24 -14.75
N ASP A 104 -4.03 -0.03 -14.79
CA ASP A 104 -4.14 0.98 -13.75
C ASP A 104 -5.54 1.54 -13.50
N ASN A 105 -6.50 1.32 -14.41
CA ASN A 105 -7.89 1.68 -14.15
C ASN A 105 -8.53 0.83 -13.04
N TYR A 106 -7.99 -0.36 -12.75
CA TYR A 106 -8.58 -1.27 -11.78
C TYR A 106 -7.91 -1.21 -10.40
N TYR A 107 -7.13 -0.16 -10.11
CA TYR A 107 -6.42 -0.04 -8.83
C TYR A 107 -7.35 -0.15 -7.62
N HIS A 108 -8.46 0.61 -7.62
CA HIS A 108 -9.40 0.57 -6.50
C HIS A 108 -10.09 -0.80 -6.38
N ASP A 109 -10.39 -1.45 -7.50
CA ASP A 109 -10.96 -2.81 -7.49
C ASP A 109 -9.96 -3.83 -6.90
N TYR A 110 -8.67 -3.68 -7.20
CA TYR A 110 -7.63 -4.50 -6.56
C TYR A 110 -7.47 -4.21 -5.07
N LEU A 111 -7.60 -2.96 -4.62
CA LEU A 111 -7.62 -2.65 -3.17
C LEU A 111 -8.75 -3.39 -2.46
N GLU A 112 -9.96 -3.33 -3.04
CA GLU A 112 -11.15 -4.02 -2.52
C GLU A 112 -10.96 -5.54 -2.55
N PHE A 113 -10.42 -6.09 -3.63
CA PHE A 113 -10.10 -7.50 -3.77
C PHE A 113 -9.14 -7.97 -2.67
N PHE A 114 -7.99 -7.31 -2.49
CA PHE A 114 -7.00 -7.72 -1.50
C PHE A 114 -7.45 -7.49 -0.06
N ARG A 115 -8.30 -6.50 0.21
CA ARG A 115 -8.94 -6.36 1.51
C ARG A 115 -9.81 -7.59 1.82
N ASN A 116 -10.65 -7.99 0.87
CA ASN A 116 -11.53 -9.15 1.03
C ASN A 116 -10.75 -10.47 1.10
N GLU A 117 -9.66 -10.61 0.33
CA GLU A 117 -8.74 -11.75 0.43
C GLU A 117 -8.15 -11.83 1.84
N LEU A 118 -7.58 -10.74 2.36
CA LEU A 118 -6.97 -10.69 3.68
C LEU A 118 -7.95 -11.08 4.80
N GLU A 119 -9.21 -10.65 4.69
CA GLU A 119 -10.27 -10.97 5.65
C GLU A 119 -10.87 -12.37 5.48
N SER A 120 -10.55 -13.06 4.38
CA SER A 120 -11.06 -14.39 4.11
C SER A 120 -10.55 -15.43 5.11
N LYS A 121 -11.21 -16.59 5.14
CA LYS A 121 -10.76 -17.75 5.92
C LYS A 121 -9.40 -18.28 5.49
N LYS A 122 -8.90 -17.91 4.32
CA LYS A 122 -7.59 -18.36 3.84
C LYS A 122 -6.49 -17.71 4.67
N TYR A 123 -6.54 -16.39 4.84
CA TYR A 123 -5.47 -15.65 5.51
C TYR A 123 -5.85 -15.23 6.94
N GLU A 124 -7.14 -15.13 7.29
CA GLU A 124 -7.58 -14.74 8.64
C GLU A 124 -6.87 -13.49 9.19
N ASN A 125 -6.72 -12.45 8.35
CA ASN A 125 -5.98 -11.22 8.64
C ASN A 125 -4.45 -11.36 8.78
N ASN A 126 -3.86 -12.47 8.37
CA ASN A 126 -2.42 -12.71 8.34
C ASN A 126 -1.80 -12.11 7.06
N ILE A 127 -1.07 -11.00 7.22
CA ILE A 127 -0.40 -10.35 6.09
C ILE A 127 0.84 -11.11 5.65
N ASP A 128 1.52 -11.82 6.54
CA ASP A 128 2.79 -12.48 6.22
C ASP A 128 2.54 -13.61 5.21
N GLU A 129 1.52 -14.44 5.49
CA GLU A 129 1.09 -15.53 4.61
C GLU A 129 0.53 -15.04 3.27
N MET A 130 -0.28 -13.97 3.30
CA MET A 130 -0.80 -13.38 2.07
C MET A 130 0.32 -12.79 1.20
N ILE A 131 1.27 -12.09 1.82
CA ILE A 131 2.42 -11.53 1.12
C ILE A 131 3.27 -12.65 0.51
N GLU A 132 3.56 -13.71 1.27
CA GLU A 132 4.32 -14.86 0.78
C GLU A 132 3.65 -15.50 -0.44
N ASP A 133 2.34 -15.79 -0.35
CA ASP A 133 1.58 -16.42 -1.42
C ASP A 133 1.59 -15.63 -2.73
N TYR A 134 1.39 -14.30 -2.66
CA TYR A 134 1.36 -13.46 -3.86
C TYR A 134 2.77 -13.10 -4.36
N LEU A 135 3.74 -12.84 -3.47
CA LEU A 135 5.11 -12.48 -3.85
C LEU A 135 5.80 -13.62 -4.61
N PHE A 136 5.58 -14.88 -4.21
CA PHE A 136 6.15 -16.05 -4.87
C PHE A 136 5.26 -16.63 -5.98
N ASN A 137 4.11 -16.03 -6.25
CA ASN A 137 3.31 -16.37 -7.42
C ASN A 137 3.97 -15.78 -8.68
N LYS A 138 4.27 -16.64 -9.66
CA LYS A 138 4.93 -16.23 -10.91
C LYS A 138 4.15 -15.17 -11.69
N ASP A 139 2.82 -15.19 -11.63
CA ASP A 139 1.97 -14.22 -12.31
C ASP A 139 2.11 -12.82 -11.71
N TYR A 140 2.49 -12.71 -10.43
CA TYR A 140 2.61 -11.44 -9.71
C TYR A 140 4.07 -11.00 -9.49
N LEU A 141 5.01 -11.94 -9.36
CA LEU A 141 6.43 -11.65 -9.07
C LEU A 141 7.02 -10.62 -10.03
N VAL A 142 6.74 -10.75 -11.33
CA VAL A 142 7.25 -9.82 -12.35
C VAL A 142 6.75 -8.39 -12.15
N HIS A 143 5.55 -8.23 -11.60
CA HIS A 143 4.98 -6.92 -11.30
C HIS A 143 5.62 -6.30 -10.04
N PHE A 144 5.91 -7.10 -9.00
CA PHE A 144 6.63 -6.62 -7.81
C PHE A 144 8.03 -6.09 -8.15
N LEU A 145 8.68 -6.69 -9.15
CA LEU A 145 10.00 -6.29 -9.61
C LEU A 145 9.96 -5.21 -10.70
N SER A 146 8.77 -4.80 -11.16
CA SER A 146 8.56 -3.69 -12.09
C SER A 146 8.37 -2.36 -11.35
N GLY A 147 8.09 -1.28 -12.08
CA GLY A 147 7.71 0.00 -11.46
C GLY A 147 8.75 0.56 -10.49
N ALA A 148 10.05 0.37 -10.76
CA ALA A 148 11.14 0.74 -9.85
C ALA A 148 10.98 0.17 -8.41
N PHE A 149 10.42 -1.04 -8.31
CA PHE A 149 10.22 -1.79 -7.06
C PHE A 149 9.26 -1.14 -6.06
N HIS A 150 8.41 -0.18 -6.46
CA HIS A 150 7.55 0.54 -5.50
C HIS A 150 6.60 -0.40 -4.75
N SER A 151 6.01 -1.38 -5.44
CA SER A 151 5.13 -2.37 -4.81
C SER A 151 5.89 -3.28 -3.85
N PHE A 152 7.12 -3.69 -4.22
CA PHE A 152 8.01 -4.42 -3.32
C PHE A 152 8.41 -3.61 -2.08
N ILE A 153 8.68 -2.30 -2.24
CA ILE A 153 8.95 -1.38 -1.13
C ILE A 153 7.72 -1.27 -0.20
N HIS A 154 6.51 -1.19 -0.76
CA HIS A 154 5.27 -1.23 0.03
C HIS A 154 5.16 -2.50 0.88
N LEU A 155 5.46 -3.68 0.30
CA LEU A 155 5.44 -4.94 1.04
C LEU A 155 6.50 -4.98 2.15
N GLY A 156 7.69 -4.42 1.89
CA GLY A 156 8.72 -4.24 2.92
C GLY A 156 8.20 -3.41 4.10
N TYR A 157 7.58 -2.26 3.82
CA TYR A 157 6.93 -1.44 4.85
C TYR A 157 5.77 -2.17 5.55
N ALA A 158 5.01 -2.99 4.83
CA ALA A 158 3.94 -3.78 5.41
C ALA A 158 4.47 -4.76 6.46
N LEU A 159 5.56 -5.47 6.16
CA LEU A 159 6.19 -6.40 7.09
C LEU A 159 6.89 -5.68 8.25
N GLU A 160 7.62 -4.60 7.96
CA GLU A 160 8.34 -3.82 8.98
C GLU A 160 7.40 -3.21 10.02
N PHE A 161 6.29 -2.62 9.57
CA PHE A 161 5.31 -1.96 10.42
C PHE A 161 4.11 -2.86 10.77
N GLN A 162 4.08 -4.10 10.29
CA GLN A 162 2.94 -5.01 10.44
C GLN A 162 1.61 -4.38 9.95
N SER A 163 1.69 -3.57 8.88
CA SER A 163 0.59 -2.76 8.37
C SER A 163 -0.21 -3.47 7.28
N LYS A 164 -1.45 -3.83 7.60
CA LYS A 164 -2.42 -4.39 6.64
C LYS A 164 -2.69 -3.47 5.45
N LEU A 165 -2.78 -2.16 5.71
CA LEU A 165 -3.03 -1.17 4.69
C LEU A 165 -1.88 -1.17 3.66
N MET A 166 -0.64 -1.19 4.13
CA MET A 166 0.53 -1.25 3.24
C MET A 166 0.60 -2.56 2.46
N ALA A 167 0.21 -3.69 3.07
CA ALA A 167 0.14 -4.97 2.37
C ALA A 167 -0.87 -4.92 1.22
N ILE A 168 -2.09 -4.45 1.50
CA ILE A 168 -3.17 -4.30 0.51
C ILE A 168 -2.73 -3.34 -0.62
N GLU A 169 -2.18 -2.18 -0.28
CA GLU A 169 -1.69 -1.22 -1.28
C GLU A 169 -0.55 -1.79 -2.12
N GLY A 170 0.42 -2.49 -1.52
CA GLY A 170 1.55 -3.07 -2.25
C GLY A 170 1.13 -4.16 -3.23
N LEU A 171 0.22 -5.06 -2.81
CA LEU A 171 -0.35 -6.08 -3.68
C LEU A 171 -1.20 -5.45 -4.80
N ALA A 172 -2.04 -4.46 -4.48
CA ALA A 172 -2.84 -3.76 -5.47
C ALA A 172 -1.98 -2.97 -6.47
N MET A 173 -0.92 -2.31 -6.00
CA MET A 173 0.04 -1.60 -6.82
C MET A 173 0.70 -2.55 -7.82
N ALA A 174 1.19 -3.71 -7.37
CA ALA A 174 1.75 -4.71 -8.28
C ALA A 174 0.71 -5.15 -9.32
N SER A 175 -0.54 -5.36 -8.92
CA SER A 175 -1.59 -5.75 -9.86
C SER A 175 -1.88 -4.73 -10.96
N VAL A 176 -1.48 -3.48 -10.79
CA VAL A 176 -1.72 -2.41 -11.77
C VAL A 176 -0.47 -1.83 -12.41
N ASP A 177 0.71 -2.15 -11.88
CA ASP A 177 1.98 -1.76 -12.47
C ASP A 177 2.19 -2.43 -13.82
N GLN A 178 2.65 -1.66 -14.80
CA GLN A 178 3.07 -2.19 -16.08
C GLN A 178 4.36 -2.98 -15.92
N VAL A 179 4.42 -4.12 -16.62
CA VAL A 179 5.56 -5.02 -16.53
C VAL A 179 6.73 -4.47 -17.35
N SER A 180 7.77 -3.98 -16.68
CA SER A 180 8.97 -3.42 -17.33
C SER A 180 10.18 -4.34 -17.29
N VAL A 181 10.14 -5.40 -16.47
CA VAL A 181 11.26 -6.35 -16.29
C VAL A 181 10.99 -7.75 -16.86
N GLN A 182 9.86 -7.97 -17.55
CA GLN A 182 9.52 -9.26 -18.16
C GLN A 182 10.67 -9.89 -18.96
N PRO A 183 11.39 -9.14 -19.83
CA PRO A 183 12.47 -9.72 -20.64
C PRO A 183 13.64 -10.26 -19.82
N VAL A 184 13.77 -9.86 -18.56
CA VAL A 184 14.85 -10.30 -17.66
C VAL A 184 14.49 -11.60 -16.95
N LEU A 185 13.19 -11.92 -16.83
CA LEU A 185 12.69 -13.10 -16.10
C LEU A 185 12.21 -14.24 -17.01
N GLU A 186 12.41 -14.13 -18.33
CA GLU A 186 12.17 -15.22 -19.27
C GLU A 186 13.23 -16.34 -19.08
N HIS A 187 12.76 -17.56 -18.83
CA HIS A 187 13.56 -18.78 -18.74
C HIS A 187 13.10 -19.80 -19.79
#